data_AF-A0A1G2HVJ0-F1
#
_entry.id   AF-A0A1G2HVJ0-F1
#
_cell.length_a   1.000
_cell.length_b   1.000
_cell.length_c   1.000
_cell.angle_alpha   90.00
_cell.angle_beta   90.00
_cell.angle_gamma   90.00
#
_symmetry.space_group_name_H-M   'P 1'
#
loop_
_entity.id
_entity.type
_entity.pdbx_description
1 polymer ?
#
loop_
_entity_poly.entity_id
_entity_poly.type
_entity_poly.pdbx_seq_one_letter_code
_entity_poly.pdbx_strand_id
1 'polypeptide(L)'
;MKKGEILIYQTPDKKIKIDVNLDQDTVWLTQDQISRLFNAERSVITKHVKNIFKSKELNEESNVQKMHIANSDKPVNFYSLDAIISIGYRVNSKKATQFRVWATNTLKRYLVTGYAINEKRLFEAQDKFNELKNSIDFLQKKSKYGLLAGQEQEILDLLANYSKTLTLLEQYDKEKVSLLKNGKGKFILMYEDVVSIIAKIKDELMAKKEAGEFFGTENSDKLKGIIATLYQTFDKKELYYSIEEKAAHLLYFIIKDHPLVDGNKRTGAFLFVYFLDRNNYLYKENGERKINDNALTALALLIAVSDRQEKEKMVKIITNLLSL
;
A
#
# COMPACT_ATOMS: atom_id res chain seq x y z
N MET A 1 -14.10 -2.30 11.87
CA MET A 1 -12.74 -2.14 12.43
C MET A 1 -11.69 -2.49 11.40
N LYS A 2 -10.71 -1.60 11.20
CA LYS A 2 -9.53 -1.89 10.39
C LYS A 2 -8.52 -2.66 11.26
N LYS A 3 -7.93 -3.71 10.69
CA LYS A 3 -6.81 -4.43 11.33
C LYS A 3 -5.51 -3.71 10.99
N GLY A 4 -4.67 -3.42 11.99
CA GLY A 4 -3.35 -2.84 11.81
C GLY A 4 -2.32 -3.43 12.77
N GLU A 5 -1.04 -3.35 12.43
CA GLU A 5 0.05 -3.67 13.37
C GLU A 5 0.45 -2.38 14.11
N ILE A 6 0.26 -2.34 15.44
CA ILE A 6 0.80 -1.25 16.26
C ILE A 6 1.81 -1.83 17.25
N LEU A 7 2.96 -1.17 17.30
CA LEU A 7 3.92 -1.38 18.37
C LEU A 7 3.48 -0.53 19.57
N ILE A 8 2.87 -1.18 20.57
CA ILE A 8 2.34 -0.48 21.77
C ILE A 8 3.49 0.07 22.62
N TYR A 9 4.54 -0.73 22.85
CA TYR A 9 5.78 -0.29 23.51
C TYR A 9 6.94 -1.23 23.16
N GLN A 10 8.17 -0.75 23.30
CA GLN A 10 9.39 -1.50 22.96
C GLN A 10 10.06 -2.05 24.21
N THR A 11 10.28 -3.36 24.26
CA THR A 11 11.16 -4.01 25.26
C THR A 11 12.62 -3.87 24.81
N PRO A 12 13.63 -3.99 25.69
CA PRO A 12 15.05 -3.98 25.32
C PRO A 12 15.40 -4.97 24.20
N ASP A 13 14.65 -6.06 24.14
CA ASP A 13 14.66 -7.16 23.19
C ASP A 13 13.91 -6.87 21.85
N LYS A 14 13.39 -5.65 21.67
CA LYS A 14 12.84 -5.06 20.42
C LYS A 14 11.74 -5.85 19.68
N LYS A 15 11.05 -6.81 20.32
CA LYS A 15 10.20 -7.79 19.60
C LYS A 15 8.79 -8.00 20.18
N ILE A 16 8.04 -6.94 20.45
CA ILE A 16 6.59 -7.10 20.67
C ILE A 16 5.83 -6.35 19.58
N LYS A 17 5.37 -7.10 18.58
CA LYS A 17 4.37 -6.67 17.61
C LYS A 17 3.06 -7.33 17.97
N ILE A 18 1.98 -6.55 18.07
CA ILE A 18 0.63 -7.08 18.27
C ILE A 18 -0.26 -6.52 17.18
N ASP A 19 -0.99 -7.41 16.53
CA ASP A 19 -2.09 -7.03 15.66
C ASP A 19 -3.17 -6.39 16.52
N VAL A 20 -3.49 -5.13 16.25
CA VAL A 20 -4.50 -4.38 16.99
C VAL A 20 -5.65 -4.02 16.07
N ASN A 21 -6.85 -3.98 16.65
CA ASN A 21 -7.99 -3.36 15.98
C ASN A 21 -8.00 -1.89 16.37
N LEU A 22 -7.95 -1.02 15.36
CA LEU A 22 -8.14 0.41 15.54
C LEU A 22 -9.59 0.75 15.21
N ASP A 23 -10.24 1.44 16.15
CA ASP A 23 -11.57 2.02 15.96
C ASP A 23 -11.65 3.32 16.78
N GLN A 24 -12.12 4.40 16.15
CA GLN A 24 -12.32 5.72 16.77
C GLN A 24 -11.11 6.21 17.59
N ASP A 25 -9.91 6.17 17.01
CA ASP A 25 -8.68 6.70 17.62
C ASP A 25 -8.20 5.99 18.90
N THR A 26 -8.72 4.78 19.18
CA THR A 26 -8.30 3.99 20.34
C THR A 26 -8.01 2.54 19.98
N VAL A 27 -7.17 1.91 20.81
CA VAL A 27 -6.70 0.53 20.62
C VAL A 27 -7.67 -0.42 21.31
N TRP A 28 -8.18 -1.39 20.56
CA TRP A 28 -9.04 -2.45 21.09
C TRP A 28 -8.35 -3.80 21.02
N LEU A 29 -8.28 -4.50 22.16
CA LEU A 29 -7.67 -5.83 22.26
C LEU A 29 -8.63 -6.85 22.88
N THR A 30 -8.56 -8.08 22.39
CA THR A 30 -9.16 -9.25 23.05
C THR A 30 -8.37 -9.64 24.29
N GLN A 31 -8.98 -10.40 25.20
CA GLN A 31 -8.28 -10.94 26.38
C GLN A 31 -7.03 -11.75 26.02
N ASP A 32 -7.08 -12.47 24.90
CA ASP A 32 -5.97 -13.28 24.42
C ASP A 32 -4.80 -12.39 23.96
N GLN A 33 -5.08 -11.32 23.22
CA GLN A 33 -4.06 -10.33 22.85
C GLN A 33 -3.46 -9.64 24.08
N ILE A 34 -4.27 -9.27 25.08
CA ILE A 34 -3.80 -8.68 26.35
C ILE A 34 -2.93 -9.67 27.13
N SER A 35 -3.33 -10.95 27.15
CA SER A 35 -2.56 -12.04 27.76
C SER A 35 -1.17 -12.17 27.13
N ARG A 36 -1.06 -12.12 25.79
CA ARG A 36 0.22 -12.13 25.07
C ARG A 36 1.05 -10.87 25.28
N LEU A 37 0.39 -9.70 25.29
CA LEU A 37 1.00 -8.39 25.53
C LEU A 37 1.73 -8.36 26.86
N PHE A 38 1.04 -8.75 27.93
CA PHE A 38 1.60 -8.72 29.28
C PHE A 38 2.22 -10.06 29.72
N ASN A 39 2.22 -11.10 28.88
CA ASN A 39 2.70 -12.44 29.25
C ASN A 39 2.11 -12.92 30.58
N ALA A 40 0.78 -12.89 30.65
CA ALA A 40 0.01 -13.31 31.82
C ALA A 40 -1.13 -14.23 31.39
N GLU A 41 -1.51 -15.18 32.22
CA GLU A 41 -2.60 -16.10 31.89
C GLU A 41 -3.92 -15.37 31.63
N ARG A 42 -4.73 -15.90 30.71
CA ARG A 42 -6.06 -15.34 30.40
C ARG A 42 -6.99 -15.30 31.62
N SER A 43 -6.85 -16.26 32.54
CA SER A 43 -7.56 -16.32 33.82
C SER A 43 -7.28 -15.07 34.68
N VAL A 44 -6.02 -14.63 34.73
CA VAL A 44 -5.56 -13.44 35.45
C VAL A 44 -6.13 -12.17 34.82
N ILE A 45 -6.11 -12.08 33.48
CA ILE A 45 -6.72 -10.95 32.76
C ILE A 45 -8.22 -10.86 33.09
N THR A 46 -8.93 -12.00 33.05
CA THR A 46 -10.37 -12.07 33.37
C THR A 46 -10.66 -11.60 34.80
N LYS A 47 -9.82 -12.01 35.77
CA LYS A 47 -9.92 -11.55 37.16
C LYS A 47 -9.75 -10.04 37.27
N HIS A 48 -8.75 -9.46 36.60
CA HIS A 48 -8.52 -8.01 36.65
C HIS A 48 -9.63 -7.21 36.00
N VAL A 49 -10.12 -7.63 34.83
CA VAL A 49 -11.28 -7.04 34.15
C VAL A 49 -12.49 -7.01 35.08
N LYS A 50 -12.84 -8.15 35.69
CA LYS A 50 -13.97 -8.23 36.63
C LYS A 50 -13.80 -7.27 37.81
N ASN A 51 -12.59 -7.16 38.34
CA ASN A 51 -12.30 -6.26 39.45
C ASN A 51 -12.38 -4.78 39.06
N ILE A 52 -11.94 -4.40 37.85
CA ILE A 52 -11.99 -3.02 37.33
C ILE A 52 -13.45 -2.54 37.25
N PHE A 53 -14.34 -3.35 36.68
CA PHE A 53 -15.75 -3.00 36.57
C PHE A 53 -16.48 -3.08 37.92
N LYS A 54 -16.15 -4.07 38.76
CA LYS A 54 -16.71 -4.16 40.12
C LYS A 54 -16.34 -2.94 40.97
N SER A 55 -15.12 -2.43 40.86
CA SER A 55 -14.70 -1.22 41.57
C SER A 55 -15.19 0.08 40.93
N LYS A 56 -15.91 0.00 39.80
CA LYS A 56 -16.34 1.16 38.99
C LYS A 56 -15.17 2.08 38.59
N GLU A 57 -13.98 1.52 38.43
CA GLU A 57 -12.83 2.29 37.91
C GLU A 57 -13.08 2.69 36.45
N LEU A 58 -13.71 1.79 35.68
CA LEU A 58 -14.17 2.02 34.33
C LEU A 58 -15.63 1.60 34.18
N ASN A 59 -16.35 2.22 33.26
CA ASN A 59 -17.70 1.80 32.87
C ASN A 59 -17.61 0.67 31.82
N GLU A 60 -18.28 -0.45 32.07
CA GLU A 60 -18.28 -1.61 31.17
C GLU A 60 -18.87 -1.27 29.78
N GLU A 61 -19.92 -0.45 29.70
CA GLU A 61 -20.60 -0.10 28.44
C GLU A 61 -19.68 0.66 27.48
N SER A 62 -18.76 1.48 28.00
CA SER A 62 -17.82 2.26 27.19
C SER A 62 -16.49 1.54 26.93
N ASN A 63 -16.21 0.46 27.66
CA ASN A 63 -14.90 -0.19 27.65
C ASN A 63 -14.93 -1.65 27.18
N VAL A 64 -16.11 -2.18 26.86
CA VAL A 64 -16.28 -3.54 26.32
C VAL A 64 -17.15 -3.51 25.07
N GLN A 65 -16.61 -4.07 23.98
CA GLN A 65 -17.35 -4.25 22.74
C GLN A 65 -17.44 -5.73 22.38
N LYS A 66 -18.65 -6.22 22.12
CA LYS A 66 -18.90 -7.61 21.69
C LYS A 66 -18.95 -7.67 20.18
N MET A 67 -18.14 -8.54 19.57
CA MET A 67 -18.10 -8.68 18.12
C MET A 67 -18.10 -10.14 17.67
N HIS A 68 -18.78 -10.41 16.56
CA HIS A 68 -18.64 -11.68 15.85
C HIS A 68 -17.39 -11.64 14.97
N ILE A 69 -16.55 -12.66 15.08
CA ILE A 69 -15.37 -12.83 14.24
C ILE A 69 -15.51 -14.11 13.42
N ALA A 70 -14.96 -14.13 12.20
CA ALA A 70 -15.14 -15.22 11.23
C ALA A 70 -14.69 -16.62 11.68
N ASN A 71 -14.01 -16.72 12.84
CA ASN A 71 -13.49 -17.96 13.42
C ASN A 71 -14.07 -18.25 14.82
N SER A 72 -15.22 -17.66 15.18
CA SER A 72 -15.87 -17.92 16.47
C SER A 72 -17.39 -17.89 16.32
N ASP A 73 -18.03 -19.01 16.69
CA ASP A 73 -19.49 -19.11 16.76
C ASP A 73 -20.10 -18.24 17.87
N LYS A 74 -19.28 -17.75 18.81
CA LYS A 74 -19.69 -16.87 19.91
C LYS A 74 -19.11 -15.46 19.76
N PRO A 75 -19.85 -14.41 20.18
CA PRO A 75 -19.30 -13.06 20.26
C PRO A 75 -18.05 -13.03 21.15
N VAL A 76 -17.00 -12.35 20.68
CA VAL A 76 -15.75 -12.13 21.42
C VAL A 76 -15.74 -10.72 21.97
N ASN A 77 -15.32 -10.57 23.23
CA ASN A 77 -15.17 -9.29 23.89
C ASN A 77 -13.84 -8.63 23.52
N PHE A 78 -13.92 -7.38 23.09
CA PHE A 78 -12.80 -6.44 22.92
C PHE A 78 -12.81 -5.43 24.06
N TYR A 79 -11.63 -5.04 24.51
CA TYR A 79 -11.40 -4.11 25.61
C TYR A 79 -10.64 -2.89 25.10
N SER A 80 -11.07 -1.71 25.57
CA SER A 80 -10.51 -0.41 25.20
C SER A 80 -9.08 -0.21 25.71
N LEU A 81 -8.42 0.85 25.21
CA LEU A 81 -7.10 1.27 25.69
C LEU A 81 -7.08 1.52 27.21
N ASP A 82 -8.11 2.13 27.77
CA ASP A 82 -8.19 2.39 29.22
C ASP A 82 -8.21 1.08 30.01
N ALA A 83 -9.00 0.11 29.57
CA ALA A 83 -9.01 -1.22 30.19
C ALA A 83 -7.64 -1.91 30.06
N ILE A 84 -6.98 -1.80 28.90
CA ILE A 84 -5.63 -2.35 28.68
C ILE A 84 -4.62 -1.71 29.63
N ILE A 85 -4.65 -0.38 29.79
CA ILE A 85 -3.78 0.37 30.71
C ILE A 85 -4.04 -0.09 32.15
N SER A 86 -5.29 -0.09 32.62
CA SER A 86 -5.66 -0.52 33.98
C SER A 86 -5.22 -1.95 34.27
N ILE A 87 -5.35 -2.87 33.31
CA ILE A 87 -4.86 -4.25 33.44
C ILE A 87 -3.33 -4.27 33.51
N GLY A 88 -2.64 -3.51 32.66
CA GLY A 88 -1.18 -3.40 32.66
C GLY A 88 -0.60 -2.92 33.99
N TYR A 89 -1.32 -2.07 34.72
CA TYR A 89 -0.92 -1.67 36.08
C TYR A 89 -1.17 -2.74 37.15
N ARG A 90 -2.11 -3.66 36.94
CA ARG A 90 -2.48 -4.71 37.91
C ARG A 90 -1.77 -6.05 37.69
N VAL A 91 -1.29 -6.31 36.48
CA VAL A 91 -0.59 -7.56 36.14
C VAL A 91 0.84 -7.57 36.70
N ASN A 92 1.19 -8.66 37.37
CA ASN A 92 2.54 -8.89 37.89
C ASN A 92 3.37 -9.74 36.92
N SER A 93 3.96 -9.11 35.90
CA SER A 93 4.87 -9.76 34.97
C SER A 93 6.00 -8.82 34.57
N LYS A 94 7.12 -9.36 34.06
CA LYS A 94 8.23 -8.55 33.53
C LYS A 94 7.77 -7.61 32.41
N LYS A 95 6.90 -8.11 31.51
CA LYS A 95 6.34 -7.30 30.41
C LYS A 95 5.45 -6.18 30.94
N ALA A 96 4.58 -6.45 31.92
CA ALA A 96 3.75 -5.42 32.54
C ALA A 96 4.60 -4.37 33.28
N THR A 97 5.70 -4.77 33.92
CA THR A 97 6.66 -3.83 34.51
C THR A 97 7.30 -2.93 33.45
N GLN A 98 7.74 -3.49 32.33
CA GLN A 98 8.30 -2.70 31.22
C GLN A 98 7.27 -1.74 30.62
N PHE A 99 6.02 -2.19 30.48
CA PHE A 99 4.91 -1.32 30.06
C PHE A 99 4.73 -0.13 31.02
N ARG A 100 4.72 -0.38 32.34
CA ARG A 100 4.61 0.70 33.34
C ARG A 100 5.78 1.66 33.27
N VAL A 101 7.01 1.17 33.12
CA VAL A 101 8.20 2.04 32.96
C VAL A 101 8.07 2.91 31.71
N TRP A 102 7.64 2.34 30.59
CA TRP A 102 7.41 3.08 29.35
C TRP A 102 6.29 4.11 29.49
N ALA A 103 5.16 3.75 30.10
CA ALA A 103 4.01 4.64 30.30
C ALA A 103 4.40 5.82 31.19
N THR A 104 5.07 5.55 32.32
CA THR A 104 5.55 6.59 33.24
C THR A 104 6.59 7.50 32.57
N ASN A 105 7.52 6.96 31.78
CA ASN A 105 8.50 7.77 31.07
C ASN A 105 7.85 8.64 29.98
N THR A 106 6.82 8.12 29.30
CA THR A 106 6.07 8.87 28.29
C THR A 106 5.31 10.01 28.93
N LEU A 107 4.61 9.76 30.04
CA LEU A 107 3.93 10.80 30.81
C LEU A 107 4.92 11.83 31.35
N LYS A 108 6.05 11.39 31.92
CA LYS A 108 7.10 12.29 32.42
C LYS A 108 7.63 13.18 31.31
N ARG A 109 7.94 12.61 30.12
CA ARG A 109 8.38 13.40 28.97
C ARG A 109 7.32 14.40 28.56
N TYR A 110 6.07 13.97 28.42
CA TYR A 110 4.96 14.87 28.10
C TYR A 110 4.85 16.05 29.09
N LEU A 111 4.96 15.78 30.40
CA LEU A 111 4.90 16.81 31.43
C LEU A 111 6.10 17.78 31.39
N VAL A 112 7.27 17.31 30.93
CA VAL A 112 8.50 18.13 30.86
C VAL A 112 8.60 18.90 29.54
N THR A 113 8.29 18.27 28.41
CA THR A 113 8.48 18.84 27.06
C THR A 113 7.19 19.37 26.44
N GLY A 114 6.03 19.11 27.04
CA GLY A 114 4.71 19.51 26.56
C GLY A 114 4.14 18.63 25.44
N TYR A 115 4.85 17.59 25.03
CA TYR A 115 4.42 16.69 23.95
C TYR A 115 5.02 15.29 24.08
N ALA A 116 4.40 14.30 23.44
CA ALA A 116 4.95 12.95 23.28
C ALA A 116 5.10 12.64 21.78
N ILE A 117 6.33 12.37 21.34
CA ILE A 117 6.61 11.98 19.94
C ILE A 117 6.70 10.46 19.85
N ASN A 118 6.08 9.91 18.80
CA ASN A 118 6.37 8.57 18.32
C ASN A 118 7.49 8.66 17.26
N GLU A 119 8.74 8.50 17.68
CA GLU A 119 9.93 8.69 16.83
C GLU A 119 9.89 7.82 15.58
N LYS A 120 9.44 6.57 15.71
CA LYS A 120 9.33 5.64 14.59
C LYS A 120 8.36 6.16 13.53
N ARG A 121 7.14 6.57 13.94
CA ARG A 121 6.16 7.15 13.01
C ARG A 121 6.70 8.44 12.37
N LEU A 122 7.45 9.26 13.13
CA LEU A 122 8.05 10.49 12.62
C LEU A 122 9.12 10.21 11.54
N PHE A 123 10.01 9.24 11.76
CA PHE A 123 11.00 8.84 10.75
C PHE A 123 10.34 8.24 9.50
N GLU A 124 9.33 7.38 9.67
CA GLU A 124 8.56 6.82 8.55
C GLU A 124 7.87 7.91 7.72
N ALA A 125 7.34 8.97 8.37
CA ALA A 125 6.76 10.12 7.69
C ALA A 125 7.83 10.94 6.94
N GLN A 126 9.00 11.13 7.54
CA GLN A 126 10.12 11.85 6.93
C GLN A 126 10.65 11.15 5.67
N ASP A 127 10.80 9.82 5.70
CA ASP A 127 11.27 9.04 4.55
C ASP A 127 10.28 9.14 3.38
N LYS A 128 8.97 9.02 3.65
CA LYS A 128 7.92 9.21 2.65
C LYS A 128 7.93 10.62 2.07
N PHE A 129 8.14 11.64 2.90
CA PHE A 129 8.25 13.03 2.45
C PHE A 129 9.46 13.25 1.54
N ASN A 130 10.61 12.66 1.87
CA ASN A 130 11.80 12.73 1.03
C ASN A 130 11.62 12.00 -0.32
N GLU A 131 10.96 10.84 -0.31
CA GLU A 131 10.62 10.10 -1.53
C GLU A 131 9.71 10.92 -2.46
N LEU A 132 8.72 11.63 -1.89
CA LEU A 132 7.89 12.58 -2.63
C LEU A 132 8.73 13.68 -3.25
N LYS A 133 9.56 14.36 -2.44
CA LYS A 133 10.37 15.48 -2.90
C LYS A 133 11.24 15.06 -4.09
N ASN A 134 11.82 13.87 -4.02
CA ASN A 134 12.63 13.31 -5.10
C ASN A 134 11.80 12.96 -6.34
N SER A 135 10.57 12.49 -6.17
CA SER A 135 9.65 12.19 -7.28
C SER A 135 9.19 13.46 -7.99
N ILE A 136 8.88 14.52 -7.24
CA ILE A 136 8.52 15.83 -7.79
C ILE A 136 9.70 16.44 -8.54
N ASP A 137 10.90 16.46 -7.94
CA ASP A 137 12.11 17.00 -8.57
C ASP A 137 12.45 16.26 -9.86
N PHE A 138 12.30 14.93 -9.86
CA PHE A 138 12.48 14.09 -11.03
C PHE A 138 11.49 14.46 -12.15
N LEU A 139 10.20 14.51 -11.85
CA LEU A 139 9.15 14.84 -12.83
C LEU A 139 9.31 16.28 -13.35
N GLN A 140 9.64 17.25 -12.50
CA GLN A 140 9.93 18.63 -12.90
C GLN A 140 11.14 18.70 -13.84
N LYS A 141 12.23 17.99 -13.54
CA LYS A 141 13.40 17.93 -14.44
C LYS A 141 13.06 17.31 -15.78
N LYS A 142 12.28 16.23 -15.81
CA LYS A 142 11.89 15.55 -17.05
C LYS A 142 10.87 16.35 -17.86
N SER A 143 9.95 17.09 -17.23
CA SER A 143 8.97 17.96 -17.93
C SER A 143 9.61 19.01 -18.85
N LYS A 144 10.87 19.39 -18.60
CA LYS A 144 11.62 20.36 -19.41
C LYS A 144 12.23 19.76 -20.69
N TYR A 145 12.11 18.45 -20.92
CA TYR A 145 12.57 17.83 -22.16
C TYR A 145 11.63 18.19 -23.31
N GLY A 146 12.17 18.72 -24.41
CA GLY A 146 11.40 19.23 -25.55
C GLY A 146 10.46 18.21 -26.23
N LEU A 147 10.62 16.92 -25.95
CA LEU A 147 9.72 15.85 -26.42
C LEU A 147 8.35 15.84 -25.71
N LEU A 148 8.20 16.61 -24.62
CA LEU A 148 6.98 16.72 -23.80
C LEU A 148 6.27 18.07 -24.00
N ALA A 149 6.71 18.85 -25.00
CA ALA A 149 6.08 20.11 -25.36
C ALA A 149 4.61 19.89 -25.74
N GLY A 150 3.68 20.55 -25.05
CA GLY A 150 2.23 20.38 -25.21
C GLY A 150 1.57 19.39 -24.23
N GLN A 151 2.34 18.70 -23.38
CA GLN A 151 1.82 17.80 -22.33
C GLN A 151 2.16 18.28 -20.90
N GLU A 152 2.61 19.53 -20.76
CA GLU A 152 3.05 20.10 -19.49
C GLU A 152 1.94 20.05 -18.45
N GLN A 153 0.70 20.33 -18.87
CA GLN A 153 -0.46 20.33 -18.00
C GLN A 153 -0.84 18.92 -17.53
N GLU A 154 -0.62 17.89 -18.35
CA GLU A 154 -0.88 16.49 -18.02
C GLU A 154 0.17 15.94 -17.05
N ILE A 155 1.43 16.36 -17.19
CA ILE A 155 2.49 16.07 -16.24
C ILE A 155 2.24 16.80 -14.91
N LEU A 156 1.76 18.05 -14.96
CA LEU A 156 1.35 18.80 -13.78
C LEU A 156 0.11 18.19 -13.10
N ASP A 157 -0.83 17.63 -13.87
CA ASP A 157 -2.01 16.92 -13.35
C ASP A 157 -1.61 15.56 -12.74
N LEU A 158 -0.65 14.85 -13.33
CA LEU A 158 -0.03 13.66 -12.73
C LEU A 158 0.64 14.02 -11.40
N LEU A 159 1.38 15.12 -11.36
CA LEU A 159 1.99 15.67 -10.15
C LEU A 159 0.94 16.07 -9.10
N ALA A 160 -0.15 16.70 -9.52
CA ALA A 160 -1.25 17.11 -8.64
C ALA A 160 -2.03 15.89 -8.10
N ASN A 161 -2.23 14.86 -8.90
CA ASN A 161 -2.85 13.59 -8.48
C ASN A 161 -1.92 12.80 -7.53
N TYR A 162 -0.61 12.81 -7.79
CA TYR A 162 0.39 12.28 -6.87
C TYR A 162 0.41 13.06 -5.54
N SER A 163 0.30 14.40 -5.60
CA SER A 163 0.16 15.26 -4.41
C SER A 163 -1.16 15.04 -3.66
N LYS A 164 -2.27 14.73 -4.36
CA LYS A 164 -3.53 14.28 -3.75
C LYS A 164 -3.41 12.92 -3.05
N THR A 165 -2.56 12.04 -3.57
CA THR A 165 -2.15 10.80 -2.88
C THR A 165 -1.46 11.12 -1.56
N LEU A 166 -0.80 12.27 -1.48
CA LEU A 166 -0.24 12.79 -0.24
C LEU A 166 -1.26 13.36 0.71
N THR A 167 -2.35 13.96 0.22
CA THR A 167 -3.49 14.29 1.09
C THR A 167 -4.13 13.03 1.65
N LEU A 168 -4.06 11.91 0.92
CA LEU A 168 -4.40 10.56 1.40
C LEU A 168 -3.40 10.01 2.42
N LEU A 169 -2.13 10.41 2.36
CA LEU A 169 -1.12 10.18 3.41
C LEU A 169 -1.30 11.11 4.63
N GLU A 170 -1.75 12.36 4.44
CA GLU A 170 -2.23 13.22 5.54
C GLU A 170 -3.55 12.68 6.14
N GLN A 171 -4.39 12.01 5.33
CA GLN A 171 -5.54 11.25 5.81
C GLN A 171 -5.17 9.89 6.41
N TYR A 172 -3.95 9.40 6.15
CA TYR A 172 -3.33 8.28 6.87
C TYR A 172 -2.85 8.75 8.24
N ASP A 173 -2.32 9.98 8.36
CA ASP A 173 -2.09 10.63 9.66
C ASP A 173 -3.40 11.00 10.39
N LYS A 174 -4.51 11.16 9.66
CA LYS A 174 -5.89 11.23 10.23
C LYS A 174 -6.64 9.88 10.18
N GLU A 175 -5.91 8.77 10.02
CA GLU A 175 -6.33 7.35 10.03
C GLU A 175 -7.68 6.97 9.34
N LYS A 176 -8.16 7.72 8.33
CA LYS A 176 -9.38 7.36 7.58
C LYS A 176 -9.17 6.40 6.42
N VAL A 177 -7.96 5.97 6.08
CA VAL A 177 -7.74 5.04 4.95
C VAL A 177 -7.10 3.73 5.39
N SER A 178 -7.82 2.63 5.13
CA SER A 178 -7.28 1.28 5.26
C SER A 178 -6.18 1.12 4.23
N LEU A 179 -4.99 0.69 4.65
CA LEU A 179 -4.00 0.12 3.73
C LEU A 179 -4.74 -0.95 2.91
N LEU A 180 -5.00 -0.66 1.64
CA LEU A 180 -5.69 -1.57 0.75
C LEU A 180 -4.82 -2.82 0.68
N LYS A 181 -5.44 -3.96 0.96
CA LYS A 181 -4.76 -5.25 0.87
C LYS A 181 -4.32 -5.43 -0.57
N ASN A 182 -3.00 -5.47 -0.80
CA ASN A 182 -2.40 -5.91 -2.05
C ASN A 182 -2.91 -7.32 -2.39
N GLY A 183 -3.95 -7.39 -3.21
CA GLY A 183 -4.54 -8.65 -3.65
C GLY A 183 -3.62 -9.31 -4.68
N LYS A 184 -3.45 -10.63 -4.57
CA LYS A 184 -2.96 -11.39 -5.71
C LYS A 184 -4.01 -11.31 -6.81
N GLY A 185 -3.61 -10.82 -7.99
CA GLY A 185 -4.48 -10.81 -9.17
C GLY A 185 -5.01 -12.22 -9.48
N LYS A 186 -6.29 -12.31 -9.85
CA LYS A 186 -6.90 -13.59 -10.26
C LYS A 186 -6.55 -13.95 -11.71
N PHE A 187 -6.18 -12.95 -12.51
CA PHE A 187 -5.85 -13.13 -13.92
C PHE A 187 -4.33 -13.12 -14.11
N ILE A 188 -3.84 -14.11 -14.86
CA ILE A 188 -2.44 -14.23 -15.30
C ILE A 188 -2.42 -13.95 -16.79
N LEU A 189 -1.62 -12.96 -17.19
CA LEU A 189 -1.39 -12.61 -18.59
C LEU A 189 -0.37 -13.56 -19.20
N MET A 190 -0.82 -14.44 -20.08
CA MET A 190 0.04 -15.41 -20.77
C MET A 190 0.63 -14.83 -22.06
N TYR A 191 1.77 -15.36 -22.51
CA TYR A 191 2.43 -14.87 -23.72
C TYR A 191 1.54 -15.05 -24.96
N GLU A 192 0.87 -16.19 -25.07
CA GLU A 192 -0.03 -16.52 -26.18
C GLU A 192 -1.22 -15.55 -26.25
N ASP A 193 -1.76 -15.14 -25.09
CA ASP A 193 -2.81 -14.13 -25.01
C ASP A 193 -2.31 -12.78 -25.54
N VAL A 194 -1.10 -12.38 -25.14
CA VAL A 194 -0.48 -11.12 -25.55
C VAL A 194 -0.28 -11.07 -27.06
N VAL A 195 0.23 -12.14 -27.67
CA VAL A 195 0.41 -12.22 -29.13
C VAL A 195 -0.93 -12.07 -29.86
N SER A 196 -1.97 -12.79 -29.40
CA SER A 196 -3.33 -12.69 -29.95
C SER A 196 -3.91 -11.28 -29.81
N ILE A 197 -3.68 -10.62 -28.66
CA ILE A 197 -4.14 -9.24 -28.42
C ILE A 197 -3.44 -8.27 -29.37
N ILE A 198 -2.11 -8.37 -29.51
CA ILE A 198 -1.34 -7.50 -30.39
C ILE A 198 -1.79 -7.65 -31.85
N ALA A 199 -2.05 -8.87 -32.31
CA ALA A 199 -2.60 -9.13 -33.64
C ALA A 199 -3.94 -8.42 -33.86
N LYS A 200 -4.86 -8.51 -32.90
CA LYS A 200 -6.17 -7.82 -32.98
C LYS A 200 -6.02 -6.29 -33.02
N ILE A 201 -5.14 -5.74 -32.19
CA ILE A 201 -4.88 -4.28 -32.19
C ILE A 201 -4.28 -3.86 -33.53
N LYS A 202 -3.34 -4.64 -34.08
CA LYS A 202 -2.75 -4.39 -35.39
C LYS A 202 -3.83 -4.33 -36.47
N ASP A 203 -4.70 -5.33 -36.52
CA ASP A 203 -5.78 -5.40 -37.52
C ASP A 203 -6.71 -4.18 -37.43
N GLU A 204 -7.11 -3.81 -36.20
CA GLU A 204 -7.98 -2.65 -35.97
C GLU A 204 -7.32 -1.32 -36.38
N LEU A 205 -6.05 -1.12 -36.03
CA LEU A 205 -5.32 0.11 -36.38
C LEU A 205 -5.00 0.19 -37.88
N MET A 206 -4.70 -0.94 -38.52
CA MET A 206 -4.50 -1.01 -39.97
C MET A 206 -5.79 -0.67 -40.72
N ALA A 207 -6.96 -1.14 -40.25
CA ALA A 207 -8.26 -0.79 -40.81
C ALA A 207 -8.55 0.72 -40.71
N LYS A 208 -8.10 1.37 -39.63
CA LYS A 208 -8.20 2.83 -39.44
C LYS A 208 -7.10 3.63 -40.14
N LYS A 209 -6.13 2.97 -40.80
CA LYS A 209 -4.92 3.58 -41.38
C LYS A 209 -4.03 4.31 -40.36
N GLU A 210 -4.05 3.88 -39.10
CA GLU A 210 -3.31 4.46 -37.97
C GLU A 210 -2.05 3.65 -37.60
N ALA A 211 -1.83 2.50 -38.25
CA ALA A 211 -0.65 1.65 -38.09
C ALA A 211 -0.11 1.23 -39.46
N GLY A 212 1.19 0.95 -39.50
CA GLY A 212 1.87 0.36 -40.66
C GLY A 212 2.09 -1.14 -40.46
N GLU A 213 2.62 -1.79 -41.51
CA GLU A 213 2.87 -3.23 -41.55
C GLU A 213 3.71 -3.76 -40.38
N PHE A 214 4.67 -2.95 -39.90
CA PHE A 214 5.59 -3.34 -38.83
C PHE A 214 5.00 -3.23 -37.42
N PHE A 215 3.84 -2.60 -37.25
CA PHE A 215 3.21 -2.45 -35.94
C PHE A 215 2.95 -3.82 -35.29
N GLY A 216 3.31 -3.97 -34.02
CA GLY A 216 3.06 -5.20 -33.27
C GLY A 216 3.93 -6.39 -33.67
N THR A 217 4.87 -6.22 -34.60
CA THR A 217 5.78 -7.29 -35.01
C THR A 217 6.83 -7.50 -33.93
N GLU A 218 7.00 -8.73 -33.46
CA GLU A 218 7.99 -9.06 -32.43
C GLU A 218 9.43 -8.87 -32.92
N ASN A 219 10.27 -8.38 -32.01
CA ASN A 219 11.70 -8.27 -32.18
C ASN A 219 12.36 -9.29 -31.24
N SER A 220 12.68 -10.47 -31.79
CA SER A 220 13.24 -11.63 -31.05
C SER A 220 12.34 -12.12 -29.90
N ASP A 221 12.88 -12.95 -29.00
CA ASP A 221 12.16 -13.52 -27.84
C ASP A 221 11.96 -12.53 -26.67
N LYS A 222 12.16 -11.22 -26.89
CA LYS A 222 12.09 -10.22 -25.83
C LYS A 222 10.70 -10.14 -25.20
N LEU A 223 9.64 -10.18 -26.00
CA LEU A 223 8.27 -10.09 -25.50
C LEU A 223 7.97 -11.25 -24.54
N LYS A 224 8.31 -12.47 -24.96
CA LYS A 224 8.19 -13.68 -24.14
C LYS A 224 8.97 -13.57 -22.83
N GLY A 225 10.20 -13.06 -22.88
CA GLY A 225 11.03 -12.83 -21.70
C GLY A 225 10.41 -11.83 -20.71
N ILE A 226 9.82 -10.73 -21.21
CA ILE A 226 9.15 -9.72 -20.39
C ILE A 226 7.94 -10.35 -19.67
N ILE A 227 7.08 -11.06 -20.40
CA ILE A 227 5.89 -11.69 -19.82
C ILE A 227 6.28 -12.75 -18.78
N ALA A 228 7.30 -13.56 -19.05
CA ALA A 228 7.81 -14.54 -18.09
C ALA A 228 8.36 -13.88 -16.80
N THR A 229 9.05 -12.75 -16.93
CA THR A 229 9.62 -12.02 -15.79
C THR A 229 8.54 -11.53 -14.81
N LEU A 230 7.34 -11.20 -15.30
CA LEU A 230 6.25 -10.71 -14.44
C LEU A 230 5.76 -11.73 -13.41
N TYR A 231 6.01 -13.02 -13.67
CA TYR A 231 5.57 -14.14 -12.83
C TYR A 231 6.74 -14.96 -12.31
N GLN A 232 7.97 -14.47 -12.46
CA GLN A 232 9.16 -15.14 -11.96
C GLN A 232 9.16 -15.19 -10.43
N THR A 233 9.67 -16.28 -9.87
CA THR A 233 9.85 -16.44 -8.42
C THR A 233 11.32 -16.54 -8.03
N PHE A 234 11.71 -15.89 -6.93
CA PHE A 234 12.99 -16.05 -6.26
C PHE A 234 12.75 -16.49 -4.80
N ASP A 235 13.44 -17.53 -4.35
CA ASP A 235 13.23 -18.13 -3.01
C ASP A 235 11.74 -18.43 -2.69
N LYS A 236 11.03 -19.01 -3.67
CA LYS A 236 9.60 -19.33 -3.63
C LYS A 236 8.66 -18.12 -3.43
N LYS A 237 9.17 -16.89 -3.59
CA LYS A 237 8.37 -15.66 -3.59
C LYS A 237 8.34 -15.05 -4.97
N GLU A 238 7.17 -14.58 -5.39
CA GLU A 238 7.02 -13.84 -6.65
C GLU A 238 7.88 -12.57 -6.59
N LEU A 239 8.56 -12.27 -7.70
CA LEU A 239 9.39 -11.07 -7.83
C LEU A 239 8.55 -9.79 -7.77
N TYR A 240 7.35 -9.84 -8.34
CA TYR A 240 6.33 -8.79 -8.24
C TYR A 240 5.07 -9.40 -7.66
N TYR A 241 4.64 -8.92 -6.49
CA TYR A 241 3.59 -9.57 -5.71
C TYR A 241 2.21 -9.01 -6.04
N SER A 242 2.10 -7.69 -6.21
CA SER A 242 0.81 -7.01 -6.35
C SER A 242 0.39 -6.81 -7.81
N ILE A 243 -0.90 -6.53 -8.04
CA ILE A 243 -1.43 -6.19 -9.37
C ILE A 243 -0.77 -4.90 -9.87
N GLU A 244 -0.60 -3.92 -8.99
CA GLU A 244 0.02 -2.63 -9.25
C GLU A 244 1.48 -2.79 -9.69
N GLU A 245 2.26 -3.60 -8.97
CA GLU A 245 3.66 -3.87 -9.30
C GLU A 245 3.77 -4.57 -10.66
N LYS A 246 2.93 -5.58 -10.93
CA LYS A 246 2.92 -6.28 -12.22
C LYS A 246 2.51 -5.37 -13.37
N ALA A 247 1.47 -4.55 -13.18
CA ALA A 247 1.02 -3.58 -14.17
C ALA A 247 2.10 -2.53 -14.47
N ALA A 248 2.72 -1.96 -13.43
CA ALA A 248 3.79 -0.97 -13.57
C ALA A 248 5.00 -1.53 -14.32
N HIS A 249 5.43 -2.75 -13.99
CA HIS A 249 6.53 -3.42 -14.70
C HIS A 249 6.15 -3.80 -16.13
N LEU A 250 4.93 -4.27 -16.38
CA LEU A 250 4.44 -4.57 -17.73
C LEU A 250 4.52 -3.31 -18.62
N LEU A 251 3.99 -2.19 -18.14
CA LEU A 251 4.04 -0.92 -18.87
C LEU A 251 5.48 -0.45 -19.08
N TYR A 252 6.34 -0.52 -18.05
CA TYR A 252 7.73 -0.10 -18.15
C TYR A 252 8.52 -0.93 -19.16
N PHE A 253 8.48 -2.25 -19.05
CA PHE A 253 9.30 -3.14 -19.87
C PHE A 253 8.90 -3.12 -21.35
N ILE A 254 7.59 -3.17 -21.64
CA ILE A 254 7.13 -3.11 -23.04
C ILE A 254 7.57 -1.80 -23.71
N ILE A 255 7.55 -0.68 -22.97
CA ILE A 255 7.95 0.60 -23.55
C ILE A 255 9.46 0.74 -23.64
N LYS A 256 10.21 0.35 -22.59
CA LYS A 256 11.64 0.65 -22.48
C LYS A 256 12.54 -0.37 -23.16
N ASP A 257 12.14 -1.64 -23.19
CA ASP A 257 12.98 -2.71 -23.73
C ASP A 257 12.72 -2.96 -25.22
N HIS A 258 11.71 -2.28 -25.78
CA HIS A 258 11.32 -2.32 -27.18
C HIS A 258 11.24 -3.76 -27.73
N PRO A 259 10.36 -4.62 -27.16
CA PRO A 259 10.18 -5.99 -27.63
C PRO A 259 9.52 -6.08 -29.01
N LEU A 260 8.96 -4.98 -29.52
CA LEU A 260 8.33 -4.90 -30.84
C LEU A 260 9.12 -3.99 -31.77
N VAL A 261 9.01 -4.23 -33.08
CA VAL A 261 9.61 -3.39 -34.14
C VAL A 261 9.00 -1.99 -34.13
N ASP A 262 7.67 -1.90 -34.07
CA ASP A 262 6.93 -0.65 -33.89
C ASP A 262 5.73 -0.84 -32.95
N GLY A 263 5.28 0.25 -32.33
CA GLY A 263 4.07 0.25 -31.52
C GLY A 263 4.27 -0.02 -30.03
N ASN A 264 5.51 -0.06 -29.54
CA ASN A 264 5.84 -0.37 -28.13
C ASN A 264 5.06 0.50 -27.12
N LYS A 265 4.98 1.82 -27.35
CA LYS A 265 4.22 2.75 -26.48
C LYS A 265 2.73 2.42 -26.43
N ARG A 266 2.11 2.27 -27.61
CA ARG A 266 0.68 1.98 -27.77
C ARG A 266 0.33 0.60 -27.22
N THR A 267 1.15 -0.40 -27.52
CA THR A 267 0.98 -1.76 -27.03
C THR A 267 1.17 -1.84 -25.52
N GLY A 268 2.19 -1.19 -24.97
CA GLY A 268 2.41 -1.14 -23.53
C GLY A 268 1.23 -0.51 -22.79
N ALA A 269 0.72 0.62 -23.29
CA ALA A 269 -0.47 1.27 -22.74
C ALA A 269 -1.72 0.38 -22.83
N PHE A 270 -1.94 -0.29 -23.96
CA PHE A 270 -3.08 -1.19 -24.10
C PHE A 270 -2.99 -2.40 -23.17
N LEU A 271 -1.84 -3.09 -23.15
CA LEU A 271 -1.63 -4.26 -22.28
C LEU A 271 -1.75 -3.90 -20.81
N PHE A 272 -1.32 -2.70 -20.43
CA PHE A 272 -1.51 -2.16 -19.09
C PHE A 272 -3.00 -2.03 -18.72
N VAL A 273 -3.80 -1.35 -19.56
CA VAL A 273 -5.25 -1.20 -19.33
C VAL A 273 -5.95 -2.56 -19.32
N TYR A 274 -5.62 -3.42 -20.28
CA TYR A 274 -6.17 -4.76 -20.39
C TYR A 274 -5.88 -5.60 -19.14
N PHE A 275 -4.64 -5.60 -18.66
CA PHE A 275 -4.25 -6.36 -17.48
C PHE A 275 -5.00 -5.89 -16.22
N LEU A 276 -5.18 -4.58 -16.06
CA LEU A 276 -5.96 -4.00 -14.96
C LEU A 276 -7.44 -4.39 -15.06
N ASP A 277 -8.03 -4.28 -16.24
CA ASP A 277 -9.44 -4.62 -16.49
C ASP A 277 -9.72 -6.09 -16.19
N ARG A 278 -8.89 -7.00 -16.71
CA ARG A 278 -9.03 -8.45 -16.47
C ARG A 278 -8.86 -8.85 -15.00
N ASN A 279 -8.19 -8.02 -14.20
CA ASN A 279 -8.08 -8.19 -12.75
C ASN A 279 -9.16 -7.45 -11.96
N ASN A 280 -10.16 -6.84 -12.62
CA ASN A 280 -11.16 -5.95 -12.01
C ASN A 280 -10.50 -4.81 -11.20
N TYR A 281 -9.40 -4.28 -11.70
CA TYR A 281 -8.56 -3.28 -11.05
C TYR A 281 -8.36 -2.03 -11.91
N LEU A 282 -9.17 -1.81 -12.95
CA LEU A 282 -9.11 -0.61 -13.79
C LEU A 282 -9.85 0.58 -13.17
N TYR A 283 -10.90 0.30 -12.39
CA TYR A 283 -11.81 1.30 -11.82
C TYR A 283 -11.70 1.37 -10.31
N LYS A 284 -11.95 2.56 -9.77
CA LYS A 284 -12.16 2.81 -8.34
C LYS A 284 -13.59 2.41 -7.94
N GLU A 285 -13.85 2.35 -6.64
CA GLU A 285 -15.18 2.02 -6.11
C GLU A 285 -16.28 3.00 -6.56
N ASN A 286 -15.92 4.26 -6.84
CA ASN A 286 -16.82 5.29 -7.35
C ASN A 286 -17.09 5.19 -8.87
N GLY A 287 -16.51 4.20 -9.56
CA GLY A 287 -16.65 4.00 -11.01
C GLY A 287 -15.70 4.84 -11.88
N GLU A 288 -14.85 5.70 -11.29
CA GLU A 288 -13.83 6.43 -12.04
C GLU A 288 -12.66 5.51 -12.41
N ARG A 289 -12.02 5.75 -13.56
CA ARG A 289 -10.77 5.05 -13.90
C ARG A 289 -9.66 5.45 -12.93
N LYS A 290 -8.85 4.48 -12.49
CA LYS A 290 -7.68 4.73 -11.65
C LYS A 290 -6.62 5.60 -12.36
N ILE A 291 -6.48 5.41 -13.68
CA ILE A 291 -5.63 6.24 -14.54
C ILE A 291 -6.45 6.62 -15.77
N ASN A 292 -6.58 7.92 -16.03
CA ASN A 292 -7.25 8.42 -17.23
C ASN A 292 -6.32 8.37 -18.46
N ASP A 293 -6.89 8.57 -19.64
CA ASP A 293 -6.18 8.35 -20.91
C ASP A 293 -5.02 9.33 -21.11
N ASN A 294 -5.17 10.58 -20.67
CA ASN A 294 -4.12 11.60 -20.73
C ASN A 294 -2.95 11.25 -19.79
N ALA A 295 -3.24 10.84 -18.55
CA ALA A 295 -2.26 10.40 -17.58
C ALA A 295 -1.49 9.17 -18.07
N LEU A 296 -2.17 8.20 -18.69
CA LEU A 296 -1.54 7.03 -19.28
C LEU A 296 -0.61 7.41 -20.45
N THR A 297 -1.03 8.36 -21.28
CA THR A 297 -0.23 8.87 -22.40
C THR A 297 1.04 9.55 -21.90
N ALA A 298 0.92 10.43 -20.92
CA ALA A 298 2.07 11.11 -20.30
C ALA A 298 3.02 10.10 -19.62
N LEU A 299 2.50 9.09 -18.91
CA LEU A 299 3.32 8.02 -18.33
C LEU A 299 4.07 7.23 -19.40
N ALA A 300 3.41 6.86 -20.50
CA ALA A 300 4.04 6.13 -21.59
C ALA A 300 5.19 6.92 -22.24
N LEU A 301 5.03 8.24 -22.37
CA LEU A 301 6.07 9.12 -22.89
C LEU A 301 7.20 9.33 -21.88
N LEU A 302 6.89 9.53 -20.60
CA LEU A 302 7.88 9.61 -19.53
C LEU A 302 8.74 8.35 -19.45
N ILE A 303 8.14 7.16 -19.56
CA ILE A 303 8.90 5.90 -19.60
C ILE A 303 9.82 5.88 -20.81
N ALA A 304 9.32 6.26 -21.99
CA ALA A 304 10.13 6.25 -23.21
C ALA A 304 11.38 7.14 -23.09
N VAL A 305 11.23 8.35 -22.52
CA VAL A 305 12.34 9.32 -22.35
C VAL A 305 13.17 9.12 -21.07
N SER A 306 12.73 8.27 -20.13
CA SER A 306 13.48 7.99 -18.88
C SER A 306 14.79 7.27 -19.14
N ASP A 307 15.76 7.37 -18.24
CA ASP A 307 16.99 6.57 -18.29
C ASP A 307 16.74 5.18 -17.67
N ARG A 308 17.50 4.15 -18.08
CA ARG A 308 17.34 2.79 -17.50
C ARG A 308 17.59 2.75 -16.00
N GLN A 309 18.46 3.64 -15.49
CA GLN A 309 18.73 3.78 -14.05
C GLN A 309 17.53 4.34 -13.27
N GLU A 310 16.56 4.96 -13.96
CA GLU A 310 15.37 5.56 -13.36
C GLU A 310 14.18 4.59 -13.30
N LYS A 311 14.40 3.32 -13.69
CA LYS A 311 13.39 2.25 -13.67
C LYS A 311 12.60 2.20 -12.36
N GLU A 312 13.29 2.09 -11.23
CA GLU A 312 12.64 1.94 -9.93
C GLU A 312 11.76 3.14 -9.59
N LYS A 313 12.19 4.36 -9.95
CA LYS A 313 11.40 5.58 -9.76
C LYS A 313 10.12 5.55 -10.59
N MET A 314 10.23 5.18 -11.88
CA MET A 314 9.08 5.10 -12.78
C MET A 314 8.06 4.05 -12.30
N VAL A 315 8.53 2.86 -11.95
CA VAL A 315 7.68 1.78 -11.42
C VAL A 315 6.96 2.22 -10.16
N LYS A 316 7.66 2.88 -9.22
CA LYS A 316 7.07 3.38 -7.98
C LYS A 316 5.98 4.43 -8.24
N ILE A 317 6.21 5.38 -9.13
CA ILE A 317 5.22 6.39 -9.51
C ILE A 317 3.94 5.72 -10.03
N ILE A 318 4.06 4.76 -10.96
CA ILE A 318 2.90 4.06 -11.54
C ILE A 318 2.18 3.24 -10.48
N THR A 319 2.92 2.51 -9.63
CA THR A 319 2.37 1.68 -8.55
C THR A 319 1.56 2.52 -7.56
N ASN A 320 2.08 3.68 -7.18
CA ASN A 320 1.40 4.61 -6.27
C ASN A 320 0.15 5.22 -6.91
N LEU A 321 0.20 5.61 -8.18
CA LEU A 321 -0.98 6.13 -8.89
C LEU A 321 -2.11 5.08 -9.01
N LEU A 322 -1.78 3.80 -9.15
CA LEU A 322 -2.76 2.71 -9.18
C LEU A 322 -3.35 2.36 -7.82
N SER A 323 -2.65 2.70 -6.75
CA SER A 323 -3.08 2.42 -5.37
C SER A 323 -4.17 3.39 -4.88
N LEU A 324 -4.49 4.43 -5.66
CA LEU A 324 -5.58 5.40 -5.48
C LEU A 324 -6.93 4.88 -5.95
#